data_AF-A0A520KE83-F1
#
_entry.id   AF-A0A520KE83-F1
#
_cell.length_a   1.000
_cell.length_b   1.000
_cell.length_c   1.000
_cell.angle_alpha   90.00
_cell.angle_beta   90.00
_cell.angle_gamma   90.00
#
_symmetry.space_group_name_H-M   'P 1'
#
loop_
_entity.id
_entity.type
_entity.pdbx_description
1 polymer ?
#
loop_
_entity_poly.entity_id
_entity_poly.type
_entity_poly.pdbx_seq_one_letter_code
_entity_poly.pdbx_strand_id
1 'polypeptide(L)'
;MKKTILISFVITMLITLFSSVYAKDLSKSEIVHFWIAVPAGNITEPITIIKAGLPPIKMAPLVIDLDQRGIFKKILNPNTEAISTHWIYNIGKKPIRIKLELIEANYPIRWEVKAAWPYDPETHTFTKPLPPGMGIPKLSIDWIFEIPNYYMDEKVIYDGGLLVIDADTNELLTFIPIKLIRGGISQGGGASCCG
;
A
#
# COMPACT_ATOMS: atom_id res chain seq x y z
N MET A 1 47.00 -24.01 0.57
CA MET A 1 46.27 -22.78 0.96
C MET A 1 46.36 -22.63 2.47
N LYS A 2 46.81 -21.49 3.01
CA LYS A 2 46.94 -21.31 4.48
C LYS A 2 45.55 -21.45 5.11
N LYS A 3 45.42 -22.22 6.21
CA LYS A 3 44.13 -22.49 6.90
C LYS A 3 43.32 -21.22 7.17
N THR A 4 44.00 -20.11 7.46
CA THR A 4 43.40 -18.78 7.66
C THR A 4 42.61 -18.29 6.45
N ILE A 5 43.11 -18.50 5.22
CA ILE A 5 42.44 -18.06 3.98
C ILE A 5 41.15 -18.86 3.77
N LEU A 6 41.17 -20.17 4.05
CA LEU A 6 39.98 -21.02 3.95
C LEU A 6 38.91 -20.61 4.97
N ILE A 7 39.31 -20.34 6.22
CA ILE A 7 38.39 -19.88 7.27
C ILE A 7 37.78 -18.53 6.91
N SER A 8 38.59 -17.55 6.49
CA SER A 8 38.08 -16.24 6.05
C SER A 8 37.12 -16.38 4.86
N PHE A 9 37.43 -17.23 3.88
CA PHE A 9 36.56 -17.48 2.74
C PHE A 9 35.20 -18.07 3.18
N VAL A 10 35.21 -19.07 4.06
CA VAL A 10 33.97 -19.68 4.59
C VAL A 10 33.15 -18.68 5.39
N ILE A 11 33.77 -17.88 6.26
CA ILE A 11 33.07 -16.86 7.05
C ILE A 11 32.41 -15.82 6.13
N THR A 12 33.16 -15.28 5.15
CA THR A 12 32.60 -14.32 4.21
C THR A 12 31.46 -14.92 3.41
N MET A 13 31.59 -16.16 2.92
CA MET A 13 30.52 -16.86 2.21
C MET A 13 29.26 -17.01 3.07
N LEU A 14 29.41 -17.40 4.34
CA LEU A 14 28.28 -17.53 5.27
C LEU A 14 27.61 -16.18 5.54
N ILE A 15 28.38 -15.11 5.74
CA ILE A 15 27.85 -13.75 5.90
C ILE A 15 27.06 -13.33 4.65
N THR A 16 27.60 -13.55 3.45
CA THR A 16 26.91 -13.18 2.20
C THR A 16 25.61 -13.96 2.00
N LEU A 17 25.62 -15.27 2.25
CA LEU A 17 24.42 -16.11 2.16
C LEU A 17 23.37 -15.69 3.19
N PHE A 18 23.79 -15.44 4.43
CA PHE A 18 22.91 -14.97 5.48
C PHE A 18 22.31 -13.61 5.14
N SER A 19 23.12 -12.64 4.69
CA SER A 19 22.65 -11.33 4.24
C SER A 19 21.66 -11.42 3.08
N SER A 20 21.84 -12.38 2.17
CA SER A 20 20.92 -12.59 1.04
C SER A 20 19.56 -13.14 1.50
N VAL A 21 19.55 -14.09 2.44
CA VAL A 21 18.32 -14.60 3.05
C VAL A 21 17.64 -13.49 3.87
N TYR A 22 18.42 -12.74 4.64
CA TYR A 22 17.95 -11.61 5.43
C TYR A 22 17.31 -10.51 4.57
N ALA A 23 17.93 -10.15 3.44
CA ALA A 23 17.39 -9.17 2.51
C ALA A 23 16.03 -9.61 1.91
N LYS A 24 15.89 -10.90 1.59
CA LYS A 24 14.62 -11.47 1.09
C LYS A 24 13.52 -11.48 2.15
N ASP A 25 13.85 -11.58 3.43
CA ASP A 25 12.86 -11.51 4.51
C ASP A 25 12.48 -10.07 4.84
N LEU A 26 13.45 -9.15 4.81
CA LEU A 26 13.19 -7.72 4.96
C LEU A 26 12.27 -7.18 3.85
N SER A 27 12.45 -7.62 2.60
CA SER A 27 11.56 -7.18 1.51
C SER A 27 10.10 -7.61 1.72
N LYS A 28 9.85 -8.69 2.47
CA LYS A 28 8.50 -9.13 2.85
C LYS A 28 7.92 -8.36 4.04
N SER A 29 8.72 -7.47 4.64
CA SER A 29 8.29 -6.60 5.74
C SER A 29 7.90 -5.20 5.25
N GLU A 30 8.14 -4.90 3.96
CA GLU A 30 7.78 -3.64 3.33
C GLU A 30 6.26 -3.42 3.33
N ILE A 31 5.86 -2.15 3.45
CA ILE A 31 4.47 -1.70 3.31
C ILE A 31 4.04 -1.88 1.85
N VAL A 32 2.80 -2.31 1.63
CA VAL A 32 2.27 -2.42 0.26
C VAL A 32 1.97 -1.03 -0.28
N HIS A 33 2.73 -0.61 -1.29
CA HIS A 33 2.54 0.66 -1.97
C HIS A 33 1.66 0.50 -3.21
N PHE A 34 0.71 1.40 -3.40
CA PHE A 34 -0.19 1.37 -4.56
C PHE A 34 -0.48 2.76 -5.11
N TRP A 35 -0.92 2.79 -6.37
CA TRP A 35 -1.27 4.03 -7.06
C TRP A 35 -2.76 4.24 -7.05
N ILE A 36 -3.15 5.51 -7.14
CA ILE A 36 -4.54 5.94 -7.24
C ILE A 36 -4.67 6.91 -8.41
N ALA A 37 -5.54 6.58 -9.35
CA ALA A 37 -6.03 7.49 -10.37
C ALA A 37 -7.49 7.83 -10.09
N VAL A 38 -7.87 9.09 -10.33
CA VAL A 38 -9.23 9.59 -10.14
C VAL A 38 -9.68 10.46 -11.32
N PRO A 39 -10.88 10.24 -11.88
CA PRO A 39 -11.75 9.08 -11.67
C PRO A 39 -11.21 7.84 -12.41
N ALA A 40 -11.45 6.65 -11.85
CA ALA A 40 -11.10 5.38 -12.49
C ALA A 40 -12.13 4.25 -12.26
N GLY A 41 -13.25 4.53 -11.56
CA GLY A 41 -14.30 3.54 -11.32
C GLY A 41 -13.88 2.44 -10.35
N ASN A 42 -14.45 1.24 -10.51
CA ASN A 42 -14.19 0.10 -9.63
C ASN A 42 -13.03 -0.74 -10.15
N ILE A 43 -11.94 -0.81 -9.37
CA ILE A 43 -10.72 -1.54 -9.73
C ILE A 43 -10.86 -2.99 -9.28
N THR A 44 -11.58 -3.80 -10.08
CA THR A 44 -11.81 -5.23 -9.79
C THR A 44 -10.69 -6.15 -10.30
N GLU A 45 -9.86 -5.66 -11.20
CA GLU A 45 -8.72 -6.36 -11.77
C GLU A 45 -7.53 -5.41 -11.95
N PRO A 46 -6.29 -5.92 -12.07
CA PRO A 46 -5.13 -5.08 -12.35
C PRO A 46 -5.27 -4.32 -13.67
N ILE A 47 -5.12 -3.00 -13.63
CA ILE A 47 -5.15 -2.13 -14.81
C ILE A 47 -3.92 -1.23 -14.86
N THR A 48 -3.55 -0.84 -16.08
CA THR A 48 -2.54 0.21 -16.32
C THR A 48 -3.16 1.33 -17.13
N ILE A 49 -3.14 2.54 -16.58
CA ILE A 49 -3.65 3.73 -17.24
C ILE A 49 -2.49 4.49 -17.86
N ILE A 50 -2.56 4.70 -19.17
CA ILE A 50 -1.58 5.46 -19.95
C ILE A 50 -2.24 6.78 -20.39
N LYS A 51 -1.73 7.90 -19.87
CA LYS A 51 -2.21 9.25 -20.22
C LYS A 51 -1.01 10.17 -20.47
N ALA A 52 -1.10 11.00 -21.51
CA ALA A 52 -0.03 11.94 -21.84
C ALA A 52 0.28 12.88 -20.66
N GLY A 53 1.57 13.08 -20.38
CA GLY A 53 2.05 13.93 -19.29
C GLY A 53 2.04 13.29 -17.90
N LEU A 54 1.61 12.03 -17.78
CA LEU A 54 1.64 11.26 -16.54
C LEU A 54 2.48 9.98 -16.70
N PRO A 55 3.12 9.49 -15.63
CA PRO A 55 3.71 8.16 -15.63
C PRO A 55 2.63 7.08 -15.82
N PRO A 56 2.98 5.86 -16.28
CA PRO A 56 2.04 4.75 -16.32
C PRO A 56 1.52 4.43 -14.91
N ILE A 57 0.22 4.60 -14.70
CA ILE A 57 -0.42 4.39 -13.39
C ILE A 57 -0.90 2.95 -13.31
N LYS A 58 -0.34 2.17 -12.40
CA LYS A 58 -0.71 0.76 -12.19
C LYS A 58 -1.59 0.64 -10.94
N MET A 59 -2.81 0.16 -11.11
CA MET A 59 -3.74 -0.07 -10.00
C MET A 59 -4.22 -1.51 -10.02
N ALA A 60 -4.47 -2.05 -8.84
CA ALA A 60 -5.01 -3.40 -8.67
C ALA A 60 -5.80 -3.46 -7.36
N PRO A 61 -6.74 -4.40 -7.21
CA PRO A 61 -7.23 -4.79 -5.90
C PRO A 61 -6.05 -5.16 -4.98
N LEU A 62 -6.12 -4.78 -3.72
CA LEU A 62 -5.11 -5.14 -2.73
C LEU A 62 -5.53 -6.41 -2.02
N VAL A 63 -4.72 -7.46 -2.12
CA VAL A 63 -4.89 -8.69 -1.35
C VAL A 63 -3.58 -8.96 -0.62
N ILE A 64 -3.61 -8.88 0.71
CA ILE A 64 -2.43 -9.02 1.56
C ILE A 64 -2.62 -10.27 2.42
N ASP A 65 -1.73 -11.24 2.23
CA ASP A 65 -1.68 -12.44 3.05
C ASP A 65 -0.70 -12.23 4.21
N LEU A 66 -1.23 -12.18 5.43
CA LEU A 66 -0.43 -11.97 6.63
C LEU A 66 0.53 -13.13 6.92
N ASP A 67 0.28 -14.31 6.36
CA ASP A 67 1.17 -15.47 6.48
C ASP A 67 2.38 -15.39 5.53
N GLN A 68 2.39 -14.46 4.57
CA GLN A 68 3.52 -14.25 3.67
C GLN A 68 4.49 -13.17 4.15
N ARG A 69 4.18 -12.50 5.27
CA ARG A 69 5.03 -11.48 5.87
C ARG A 69 6.37 -12.05 6.34
N GLY A 70 7.38 -11.17 6.37
CA GLY A 70 8.71 -11.50 6.89
C GLY A 70 8.66 -11.95 8.34
N ILE A 71 9.61 -12.81 8.75
CA ILE A 71 9.62 -13.41 10.09
C ILE A 71 9.78 -12.32 11.17
N PHE A 72 10.57 -11.28 10.91
CA PHE A 72 10.75 -10.18 11.85
C PHE A 72 9.46 -9.39 12.08
N LYS A 73 8.70 -9.12 11.01
CA LYS A 73 7.40 -8.44 11.13
C LYS A 73 6.42 -9.27 11.95
N LYS A 74 6.38 -10.60 11.73
CA LYS A 74 5.53 -11.51 12.52
C LYS A 74 5.90 -11.57 14.00
N ILE A 75 7.17 -11.38 14.35
CA ILE A 75 7.62 -11.41 15.76
C ILE A 75 7.45 -10.04 16.43
N LEU A 76 7.88 -8.97 15.77
CA LEU A 76 7.94 -7.63 16.37
C LEU A 76 6.58 -6.93 16.32
N ASN A 77 5.80 -7.15 15.26
CA ASN A 77 4.52 -6.48 15.02
C ASN A 77 3.48 -7.47 14.44
N PRO A 78 3.15 -8.56 15.16
CA PRO A 78 2.24 -9.61 14.65
C PRO A 78 0.88 -9.07 14.25
N ASN A 79 0.39 -8.06 14.96
CA ASN A 79 -0.97 -7.56 14.88
C ASN A 79 -1.10 -6.25 14.10
N THR A 80 -0.06 -5.88 13.37
CA THR A 80 -0.04 -4.61 12.63
C THR A 80 0.24 -4.88 11.17
N GLU A 81 -0.58 -4.29 10.31
CA GLU A 81 -0.34 -4.24 8.88
C GLU A 81 -0.51 -2.82 8.37
N ALA A 82 0.18 -2.46 7.30
CA ALA A 82 0.01 -1.14 6.71
C ALA A 82 -0.01 -1.23 5.19
N ILE A 83 -0.78 -0.32 4.59
CA ILE A 83 -0.75 -0.05 3.16
C ILE A 83 -0.44 1.43 2.97
N SER A 84 0.20 1.77 1.86
CA SER A 84 0.60 3.14 1.60
C SER A 84 0.34 3.57 0.16
N THR A 85 0.09 4.86 -0.04
CA THR A 85 0.13 5.47 -1.36
C THR A 85 0.99 6.73 -1.36
N HIS A 86 1.80 6.85 -2.41
CA HIS A 86 2.54 8.07 -2.75
C HIS A 86 1.95 8.80 -3.96
N TRP A 87 0.85 8.30 -4.49
CA TRP A 87 0.38 8.66 -5.83
C TRP A 87 -1.13 8.73 -5.88
N ILE A 88 -1.66 9.95 -5.87
CA ILE A 88 -3.04 10.23 -6.25
C ILE A 88 -3.01 11.21 -7.42
N TYR A 89 -3.52 10.79 -8.58
CA TYR A 89 -3.52 11.57 -9.82
C TYR A 89 -4.93 11.85 -10.32
N ASN A 90 -5.22 13.12 -10.65
CA ASN A 90 -6.43 13.48 -11.38
C ASN A 90 -6.26 13.20 -12.87
N ILE A 91 -6.82 12.08 -13.36
CA ILE A 91 -6.85 11.72 -14.77
C ILE A 91 -8.14 12.19 -15.47
N GLY A 92 -9.01 12.90 -14.77
CA GLY A 92 -10.23 13.49 -15.32
C GLY A 92 -9.97 14.71 -16.21
N LYS A 93 -11.05 15.46 -16.44
CA LYS A 93 -11.07 16.70 -17.25
C LYS A 93 -11.38 17.96 -16.42
N LYS A 94 -11.79 17.81 -15.16
CA LYS A 94 -12.17 18.91 -14.26
C LYS A 94 -11.34 18.84 -12.98
N PRO A 95 -11.07 19.98 -12.30
CA PRO A 95 -10.54 19.97 -10.95
C PRO A 95 -11.50 19.24 -10.02
N ILE A 96 -10.96 18.47 -9.07
CA ILE A 96 -11.74 17.68 -8.10
C ILE A 96 -11.18 17.90 -6.70
N ARG A 97 -12.05 17.97 -5.69
CA ARG A 97 -11.62 18.00 -4.30
C ARG A 97 -11.71 16.58 -3.76
N ILE A 98 -10.62 16.04 -3.23
CA ILE A 98 -10.52 14.59 -2.97
C ILE A 98 -10.82 14.31 -1.49
N LYS A 99 -11.84 13.49 -1.24
CA LYS A 99 -12.12 12.87 0.06
C LYS A 99 -11.77 11.38 0.00
N LEU A 100 -11.20 10.86 1.08
CA LEU A 100 -10.82 9.46 1.21
C LEU A 100 -11.62 8.80 2.33
N GLU A 101 -12.16 7.62 2.07
CA GLU A 101 -12.85 6.83 3.09
C GLU A 101 -12.44 5.36 3.00
N LEU A 102 -12.11 4.76 4.15
CA LEU A 102 -11.98 3.32 4.27
C LEU A 102 -13.30 2.75 4.81
N ILE A 103 -13.87 1.80 4.08
CA ILE A 103 -15.12 1.14 4.46
C ILE A 103 -14.88 -0.23 5.10
N GLU A 104 -15.88 -0.75 5.81
CA GLU A 104 -15.90 -2.10 6.41
C GLU A 104 -14.78 -2.36 7.45
N ALA A 105 -14.24 -1.29 8.05
CA ALA A 105 -13.29 -1.40 9.13
C ALA A 105 -14.02 -1.54 10.47
N ASN A 106 -14.04 -2.76 11.02
CA ASN A 106 -14.64 -3.05 12.33
C ASN A 106 -13.71 -2.75 13.52
N TYR A 107 -12.56 -2.14 13.25
CA TYR A 107 -11.54 -1.78 14.23
C TYR A 107 -10.81 -0.51 13.80
N PRO A 108 -10.16 0.21 14.72
CA PRO A 108 -9.48 1.46 14.41
C PRO A 108 -8.39 1.29 13.35
N ILE A 109 -8.36 2.21 12.40
CA ILE A 109 -7.28 2.35 11.42
C ILE A 109 -6.64 3.71 11.65
N ARG A 110 -5.33 3.72 11.84
CA ARG A 110 -4.56 4.95 12.04
C ARG A 110 -4.09 5.48 10.69
N TRP A 111 -4.40 6.74 10.43
CA TRP A 111 -4.01 7.44 9.21
C TRP A 111 -2.79 8.31 9.49
N GLU A 112 -1.72 8.10 8.73
CA GLU A 112 -0.57 9.00 8.72
C GLU A 112 -0.48 9.68 7.36
N VAL A 113 -0.77 10.98 7.31
CA VAL A 113 -0.82 11.76 6.07
C VAL A 113 0.26 12.82 6.05
N LYS A 114 1.06 12.80 4.98
CA LYS A 114 2.03 13.83 4.65
C LYS A 114 1.85 14.23 3.20
N ALA A 115 1.63 15.51 2.94
CA ALA A 115 1.52 16.05 1.59
C ALA A 115 1.99 17.50 1.56
N ALA A 116 2.50 17.94 0.41
CA ALA A 116 2.64 19.37 0.11
C ALA A 116 1.32 19.94 -0.47
N TRP A 117 0.19 19.49 0.09
CA TRP A 117 -1.16 19.87 -0.31
C TRP A 117 -2.05 19.94 0.92
N PRO A 118 -2.91 20.97 1.07
CA PRO A 118 -3.78 21.11 2.23
C PRO A 118 -4.68 19.90 2.43
N TYR A 119 -4.67 19.34 3.65
CA TYR A 119 -5.43 18.15 4.05
C TYR A 119 -6.09 18.40 5.40
N ASP A 120 -7.37 18.07 5.49
CA ASP A 120 -8.14 18.08 6.71
C ASP A 120 -8.23 16.64 7.26
N PRO A 121 -7.60 16.36 8.43
CA PRO A 121 -7.60 15.03 9.02
C PRO A 121 -8.94 14.61 9.64
N GLU A 122 -9.85 15.54 9.95
CA GLU A 122 -11.15 15.16 10.54
C GLU A 122 -12.09 14.61 9.48
N THR A 123 -12.07 15.21 8.29
CA THR A 123 -12.93 14.83 7.17
C THR A 123 -12.22 13.98 6.11
N HIS A 124 -10.94 13.67 6.33
CA HIS A 124 -10.04 12.98 5.40
C HIS A 124 -10.07 13.56 3.98
N THR A 125 -10.07 14.89 3.89
CA THR A 125 -10.29 15.62 2.64
C THR A 125 -9.12 16.53 2.31
N PHE A 126 -8.61 16.45 1.08
CA PHE A 126 -7.72 17.46 0.54
C PHE A 126 -8.51 18.72 0.23
N THR A 127 -8.29 19.80 0.97
CA THR A 127 -9.19 20.97 0.97
C THR A 127 -9.06 21.84 -0.27
N LYS A 128 -7.99 21.66 -1.07
CA LYS A 128 -7.77 22.34 -2.35
C LYS A 128 -8.06 21.40 -3.53
N PRO A 129 -8.82 21.84 -4.55
CA PRO A 129 -9.06 21.05 -5.75
C PRO A 129 -7.77 20.67 -6.49
N LEU A 130 -7.63 19.41 -6.85
CA LEU A 130 -6.53 18.88 -7.65
C LEU A 130 -6.82 19.09 -9.15
N PRO A 131 -6.03 19.88 -9.89
CA PRO A 131 -6.25 20.11 -11.32
C PRO A 131 -6.11 18.84 -12.18
N PRO A 132 -6.74 18.79 -13.36
CA PRO A 132 -6.54 17.71 -14.32
C PRO A 132 -5.07 17.51 -14.71
N GLY A 133 -4.62 16.26 -14.76
CA GLY A 133 -3.25 15.90 -15.13
C GLY A 133 -2.23 16.13 -14.01
N MET A 134 -2.66 16.52 -12.81
CA MET A 134 -1.79 16.74 -11.66
C MET A 134 -1.92 15.60 -10.64
N GLY A 135 -0.82 15.29 -9.96
CA GLY A 135 -0.82 14.46 -8.76
C GLY A 135 -0.59 15.28 -7.49
N ILE A 136 -0.97 14.76 -6.34
CA ILE A 136 -0.72 15.42 -5.06
C ILE A 136 0.79 15.43 -4.77
N PRO A 137 1.43 16.60 -4.63
CA PRO A 137 2.88 16.67 -4.48
C PRO A 137 3.34 16.20 -3.10
N LYS A 138 4.47 15.48 -3.05
CA LYS A 138 5.08 14.94 -1.81
C LYS A 138 4.09 14.13 -0.95
N LEU A 139 3.18 13.40 -1.61
CA LEU A 139 2.18 12.58 -0.95
C LEU A 139 2.79 11.34 -0.29
N SER A 140 2.34 11.05 0.92
CA SER A 140 2.49 9.80 1.64
C SER A 140 1.23 9.66 2.49
N ILE A 141 0.44 8.63 2.25
CA ILE A 141 -0.66 8.26 3.15
C ILE A 141 -0.43 6.82 3.55
N ASP A 142 -0.28 6.59 4.84
CA ASP A 142 -0.17 5.26 5.40
C ASP A 142 -1.44 4.96 6.19
N TRP A 143 -2.07 3.84 5.87
CA TRP A 143 -3.20 3.29 6.62
C TRP A 143 -2.68 2.11 7.43
N ILE A 144 -2.63 2.30 8.74
CA ILE A 144 -2.08 1.33 9.69
C ILE A 144 -3.25 0.61 10.36
N PHE A 145 -3.38 -0.67 10.02
CA PHE A 145 -4.37 -1.59 10.57
C PHE A 145 -3.82 -2.17 11.87
N GLU A 146 -4.39 -1.75 12.99
CA GLU A 146 -4.10 -2.31 14.31
C GLU A 146 -5.10 -3.45 14.57
N ILE A 147 -4.76 -4.65 14.09
CA ILE A 147 -5.65 -5.81 14.03
C ILE A 147 -5.82 -6.39 15.44
N PRO A 148 -7.05 -6.42 15.99
CA PRO A 148 -7.30 -7.07 17.26
C PRO A 148 -6.95 -8.56 17.25
N ASN A 149 -6.42 -9.07 18.37
CA ASN A 149 -6.01 -10.48 18.50
C ASN A 149 -7.08 -11.49 18.07
N TYR A 150 -8.36 -11.20 18.32
CA TYR A 150 -9.45 -12.13 17.99
C TYR A 150 -9.66 -12.29 16.47
N TYR A 151 -9.25 -11.32 15.65
CA TYR A 151 -9.26 -11.48 14.18
C TYR A 151 -8.04 -12.24 13.67
N MET A 152 -6.97 -12.35 14.46
CA MET A 152 -5.73 -12.97 13.98
C MET A 152 -5.90 -14.45 13.64
N ASP A 153 -6.89 -15.13 14.21
CA ASP A 153 -7.18 -16.53 13.89
C ASP A 153 -8.16 -16.70 12.70
N GLU A 154 -8.69 -15.60 12.17
CA GLU A 154 -9.63 -15.61 11.06
C GLU A 154 -8.92 -15.74 9.70
N LYS A 155 -9.60 -16.39 8.75
CA LYS A 155 -9.11 -16.47 7.37
C LYS A 155 -9.19 -15.12 6.64
N VAL A 156 -10.22 -14.34 6.97
CA VAL A 156 -10.47 -13.02 6.41
C VAL A 156 -10.52 -12.05 7.57
N ILE A 157 -9.53 -11.17 7.64
CA ILE A 157 -9.34 -10.21 8.72
C ILE A 157 -10.01 -8.88 8.37
N TYR A 158 -9.96 -8.51 7.09
CA TYR A 158 -10.56 -7.31 6.56
C TYR A 158 -11.00 -7.57 5.12
N ASP A 159 -12.22 -7.16 4.78
CA ASP A 159 -12.80 -7.24 3.45
C ASP A 159 -13.57 -5.95 3.19
N GLY A 160 -12.85 -4.94 2.70
CA GLY A 160 -13.40 -3.61 2.47
C GLY A 160 -12.74 -2.95 1.28
N GLY A 161 -12.47 -1.67 1.39
CA GLY A 161 -11.75 -0.95 0.37
C GLY A 161 -11.64 0.53 0.62
N LEU A 162 -10.89 1.18 -0.25
CA LEU A 162 -10.69 2.62 -0.27
C LEU A 162 -11.63 3.25 -1.29
N LEU A 163 -12.51 4.11 -0.80
CA LEU A 163 -13.31 5.02 -1.60
C LEU A 163 -12.53 6.32 -1.80
N VAL A 164 -12.46 6.76 -3.05
CA VAL A 164 -11.98 8.09 -3.41
C VAL A 164 -13.14 8.87 -4.00
N ILE A 165 -13.55 9.91 -3.29
CA ILE A 165 -14.82 10.61 -3.49
C ILE A 165 -14.52 12.06 -3.86
N ASP A 166 -15.34 12.64 -4.74
CA ASP A 166 -15.37 14.09 -4.93
C ASP A 166 -16.06 14.74 -3.72
N ALA A 167 -15.31 15.49 -2.92
CA ALA A 167 -15.79 16.13 -1.70
C ALA A 167 -16.85 17.21 -1.96
N ASP A 168 -16.97 17.71 -3.19
CA ASP A 168 -17.95 18.75 -3.53
C ASP A 168 -19.31 18.15 -3.93
N THR A 169 -19.30 17.00 -4.60
CA THR A 169 -20.52 16.36 -5.14
C THR A 169 -20.91 15.07 -4.43
N ASN A 170 -20.02 14.54 -3.58
CA ASN A 170 -20.10 13.22 -2.97
C ASN A 170 -20.16 12.06 -4.00
N GLU A 171 -19.67 12.30 -5.22
CA GLU A 171 -19.58 11.29 -6.28
C GLU A 171 -18.38 10.36 -6.02
N LEU A 172 -18.61 9.04 -6.12
CA LEU A 172 -17.53 8.05 -6.08
C LEU A 172 -16.72 8.10 -7.37
N LEU A 173 -15.44 8.48 -7.27
CA LEU A 173 -14.54 8.60 -8.42
C LEU A 173 -13.77 7.31 -8.69
N THR A 174 -13.29 6.66 -7.62
CA THR A 174 -12.50 5.43 -7.69
C THR A 174 -12.74 4.58 -6.45
N PHE A 175 -12.92 3.27 -6.63
CA PHE A 175 -12.97 2.30 -5.55
C PHE A 175 -11.87 1.25 -5.74
N ILE A 176 -11.07 1.03 -4.70
CA ILE A 176 -10.01 0.02 -4.66
C ILE A 176 -10.37 -0.99 -3.57
N PRO A 177 -10.74 -2.24 -3.93
CA PRO A 177 -10.96 -3.30 -2.97
C PRO A 177 -9.68 -3.62 -2.20
N ILE A 178 -9.80 -3.87 -0.90
CA ILE A 178 -8.69 -4.20 -0.01
C ILE A 178 -9.10 -5.39 0.85
N LYS A 179 -8.29 -6.45 0.83
CA LYS A 179 -8.48 -7.66 1.63
C LYS A 179 -7.21 -7.99 2.41
N LEU A 180 -7.38 -8.21 3.72
CA LEU A 180 -6.35 -8.80 4.58
C LEU A 180 -6.79 -10.22 4.91
N ILE A 181 -5.96 -11.21 4.58
CA ILE A 181 -6.28 -12.64 4.71
C ILE A 181 -5.15 -13.43 5.36
N ARG A 182 -5.43 -14.69 5.70
CA ARG A 182 -4.44 -15.69 6.12
C ARG A 182 -4.58 -16.97 5.30
N GLY A 183 -3.45 -17.57 4.95
CA GLY A 183 -3.38 -18.88 4.28
C GLY A 183 -3.96 -18.91 2.86
N GLY A 184 -4.08 -17.75 2.20
CA GLY A 184 -4.54 -17.64 0.83
C GLY A 184 -3.39 -17.62 -0.17
N ILE A 185 -3.63 -18.05 -1.41
CA ILE A 185 -2.71 -17.71 -2.50
C ILE A 185 -2.91 -16.21 -2.74
N SER A 186 -2.03 -15.37 -2.20
CA SER A 186 -1.92 -13.99 -2.64
C SER A 186 -1.68 -14.04 -4.16
N GLN A 187 -2.69 -13.68 -4.95
CA GLN A 187 -2.41 -13.32 -6.33
C GLN A 187 -1.63 -12.04 -6.24
N GLY A 188 -0.32 -12.16 -6.49
CA GLY A 188 0.63 -11.07 -6.44
C GLY A 188 0.21 -9.93 -7.35
N GLY A 189 -0.58 -9.00 -6.81
CA GLY A 189 -0.49 -7.57 -7.11
C GLY A 189 0.74 -7.00 -6.42
N GLY A 190 1.89 -7.67 -6.56
CA GLY A 190 3.18 -7.12 -6.22
C GLY A 190 3.45 -5.99 -7.20
N ALA A 191 2.90 -4.82 -6.95
CA ALA A 191 3.44 -3.57 -7.45
C ALA A 191 4.77 -3.33 -6.74
N SER A 192 5.75 -4.22 -6.97
CA SER A 192 7.16 -3.88 -6.86
C SER A 192 7.42 -2.85 -7.96
N CYS A 193 7.17 -1.59 -7.63
CA CYS A 193 7.42 -0.44 -8.49
C CYS A 193 8.75 0.24 -8.14
N CYS A 194 9.69 -0.52 -7.56
CA CYS A 194 11.10 -0.14 -7.54
C CYS A 194 11.73 -0.55 -8.88
N GLY A 195 11.48 0.28 -9.89
CA GLY A 195 12.33 0.39 -11.08
C GLY A 195 13.30 1.54 -10.89
#